data_AF-A0A7K4GV72-F1
#
_entry.id   AF-A0A7K4GV72-F1
#
_cell.length_a   1.000
_cell.length_b   1.000
_cell.length_c   1.000
_cell.angle_alpha   90.00
_cell.angle_beta   90.00
_cell.angle_gamma   90.00
#
_symmetry.space_group_name_H-M   'P 1'
#
loop_
_entity.id
_entity.type
_entity.pdbx_description
1 polymer ?
#
loop_
_entity_poly.entity_id
_entity_poly.type
_entity_poly.pdbx_seq_one_letter_code
_entity_poly.pdbx_strand_id
1 'polypeptide(L)' 'MKLVEEESFHGEIIETPEEFIEDLCERVNITYSTLIEVEDKMTQLAFITSFLIAFKGRLNRVCEKI' A
#
# COMPACT_ATOMS: atom_id res chain seq x y z
N MET A 1 16.67 -0.04 -4.73
CA MET A 1 15.24 0.24 -4.98
C MET A 1 15.19 1.46 -5.85
N LYS A 2 14.47 1.42 -6.98
CA LYS A 2 14.25 2.61 -7.81
C LYS A 2 12.79 3.01 -7.64
N LEU A 3 12.55 4.15 -7.02
CA LEU A 3 11.22 4.75 -6.92
C LEU A 3 11.03 5.59 -8.18
N VAL A 4 10.10 5.18 -9.04
CA VAL A 4 9.75 5.95 -10.24
C VAL A 4 8.36 6.48 -10.01
N GLU A 5 8.27 7.78 -9.71
CA GLU A 5 7.01 8.54 -9.65
C GLU A 5 5.93 7.87 -8.75
N GLU A 6 6.34 7.25 -7.64
CA GLU A 6 5.40 6.69 -6.67
C GLU A 6 4.89 7.81 -5.76
N GLU A 7 3.57 7.86 -5.59
CA GLU A 7 2.93 8.78 -4.67
C GLU A 7 2.59 8.08 -3.34
N SER A 8 2.75 8.82 -2.25
CA SER A 8 2.27 8.45 -0.93
C SER A 8 0.75 8.44 -0.90
N PHE A 9 0.17 7.92 0.19
CA PHE A 9 -1.27 7.94 0.40
C PHE A 9 -1.84 9.37 0.36
N HIS A 10 -1.03 10.36 0.72
CA HIS A 10 -1.40 11.78 0.73
C HIS A 10 -1.09 12.51 -0.58
N GLY A 11 -0.58 11.81 -1.60
CA GLY A 11 -0.25 12.38 -2.91
C GLY A 11 1.13 13.06 -2.97
N GLU A 12 2.01 12.77 -2.00
CA GLU A 12 3.38 13.29 -2.00
C GLU A 12 4.30 12.34 -2.77
N ILE A 13 5.29 12.88 -3.49
CA ILE A 13 6.25 12.04 -4.20
C ILE A 13 7.15 11.34 -3.19
N ILE A 14 7.25 10.01 -3.30
CA ILE A 14 8.14 9.17 -2.50
C ILE A 14 9.52 9.17 -3.16
N GLU A 15 10.50 9.74 -2.48
CA GLU A 15 11.87 9.91 -2.97
C GLU A 15 12.81 8.81 -2.45
N THR A 16 12.52 8.24 -1.27
CA THR A 16 13.40 7.29 -0.58
C THR A 16 12.74 5.95 -0.25
N PRO A 17 13.52 4.85 -0.19
CA PRO A 17 13.03 3.56 0.31
C PRO A 17 12.38 3.64 1.68
N GLU A 18 12.92 4.47 2.58
CA GLU A 18 12.40 4.69 3.92
C GLU A 18 10.99 5.31 3.88
N GLU A 19 10.79 6.37 3.09
CA GLU A 19 9.47 6.98 2.86
C GLU A 19 8.48 5.97 2.25
N PHE A 20 8.95 5.10 1.36
CA PHE A 20 8.13 4.03 0.81
C PHE A 20 7.66 3.05 1.90
N ILE A 21 8.55 2.64 2.80
CA ILE A 21 8.21 1.73 3.91
C ILE A 21 7.26 2.42 4.90
N GLU A 22 7.45 3.71 5.18
CA GLU A 22 6.56 4.49 6.04
C GLU A 22 5.15 4.60 5.44
N ASP A 23 5.03 4.93 4.15
CA ASP A 23 3.76 4.94 3.41
C ASP A 23 3.08 3.57 3.40
N LEU A 24 3.86 2.49 3.23
CA LEU A 24 3.32 1.12 3.30
C LEU A 24 2.75 0.82 4.69
N CYS A 25 3.47 1.18 5.76
CA CYS A 25 3.00 1.01 7.13
C CYS A 25 1.70 1.77 7.39
N GLU A 26 1.63 3.02 6.92
CA GLU A 26 0.43 3.85 7.04
C GLU A 26 -0.78 3.22 6.35
N ARG A 27 -0.63 2.80 5.09
CA ARG A 27 -1.72 2.19 4.33
C ARG A 27 -2.21 0.87 4.93
N VAL A 28 -1.33 0.07 5.54
CA VAL A 28 -1.71 -1.13 6.29
C VAL A 28 -2.53 -0.75 7.51
N ASN A 29 -2.12 0.26 8.29
CA ASN A 29 -2.84 0.71 9.48
C ASN A 29 -4.23 1.26 9.14
N ILE A 30 -4.34 2.06 8.07
CA ILE A 30 -5.62 2.56 7.57
C ILE A 30 -6.50 1.38 7.15
N THR A 31 -5.96 0.47 6.33
CA THR A 31 -6.69 -0.73 5.88
C THR A 31 -7.21 -1.55 7.05
N TYR A 32 -6.37 -1.81 8.05
CA TYR A 32 -6.77 -2.53 9.26
C TYR A 32 -7.90 -1.82 10.01
N SER A 33 -7.78 -0.50 10.20
CA SER A 33 -8.79 0.29 10.91
C SER A 33 -10.13 0.28 10.18
N THR A 34 -10.12 0.45 8.85
CA THR A 34 -11.32 0.35 8.02
C THR A 34 -11.94 -1.04 8.09
N LEU A 35 -11.13 -2.11 8.08
CA LEU A 35 -11.63 -3.48 8.12
C LEU A 35 -12.33 -3.83 9.43
N ILE A 36 -11.86 -3.30 10.58
CA ILE A 36 -12.51 -3.51 11.87
C ILE A 36 -13.94 -2.97 11.88
N GLU A 37 -14.19 -1.86 11.18
CA GLU A 37 -15.50 -1.21 11.13
C GLU A 37 -16.48 -1.91 10.16
N VAL A 38 -15.98 -2.73 9.24
CA VAL A 38 -16.82 -3.46 8.27
C VAL A 38 -17.28 -4.78 8.88
N GLU A 39 -18.59 -4.94 9.12
CA GLU A 39 -19.15 -6.19 9.67
C GLU A 39 -19.27 -7.32 8.62
N ASP A 40 -19.39 -6.97 7.34
CA ASP A 40 -19.56 -7.94 6.26
C ASP A 40 -18.22 -8.58 5.83
N LYS A 41 -18.09 -9.89 6.07
CA LYS A 41 -16.87 -10.66 5.77
C LYS A 41 -16.53 -10.68 4.27
N MET A 42 -17.54 -10.66 3.39
CA MET A 42 -17.30 -10.66 1.95
C MET A 42 -16.72 -9.33 1.49
N THR A 43 -17.21 -8.23 2.03
CA THR A 43 -16.68 -6.88 1.82
C THR A 43 -15.25 -6.77 2.37
N GLN A 44 -14.99 -7.26 3.59
CA GLN A 44 -13.64 -7.32 4.14
C GLN A 44 -12.68 -8.09 3.23
N LEU A 45 -13.08 -9.27 2.75
CA LEU A 45 -12.26 -10.09 1.86
C LEU A 45 -11.97 -9.40 0.52
N ALA A 46 -12.98 -8.78 -0.09
CA ALA A 46 -12.82 -8.03 -1.33
C ALA A 46 -11.86 -6.85 -1.17
N PHE A 47 -11.95 -6.15 -0.03
CA PHE A 47 -11.06 -5.03 0.30
C PHE A 47 -9.61 -5.48 0.51
N ILE A 48 -9.38 -6.50 1.36
CA ILE A 48 -8.05 -7.08 1.59
C ILE A 48 -7.43 -7.56 0.27
N THR A 49 -8.21 -8.24 -0.56
CA THR A 49 -7.72 -8.76 -1.84
C THR A 49 -7.27 -7.62 -2.76
N SER A 50 -8.08 -6.55 -2.86
CA SER A 50 -7.76 -5.37 -3.66
C SER A 50 -6.50 -4.66 -3.15
N PHE A 51 -6.38 -4.52 -1.82
CA PHE A 51 -5.20 -3.97 -1.17
C PHE A 51 -3.94 -4.78 -1.49
N LEU A 52 -3.98 -6.11 -1.34
CA LEU A 52 -2.83 -6.99 -1.59
C LEU A 52 -2.37 -6.95 -3.06
N ILE A 53 -3.31 -6.86 -4.01
CA ILE A 53 -2.99 -6.73 -5.44
C ILE A 53 -2.25 -5.41 -5.71
N ALA A 54 -2.76 -4.29 -5.19
CA ALA A 54 -2.12 -2.98 -5.33
C ALA A 54 -0.75 -2.94 -4.65
N PHE A 55 -0.66 -3.48 -3.43
CA PHE A 55 0.57 -3.57 -2.65
C PHE A 55 1.66 -4.35 -3.38
N LYS A 56 1.32 -5.54 -3.92
CA LYS A 56 2.26 -6.33 -4.74
C LYS A 56 2.74 -5.55 -5.97
N GLY A 57 1.84 -4.84 -6.66
CA GLY A 57 2.20 -4.03 -7.82
C GLY A 57 3.23 -2.95 -7.49
N ARG A 58 3.05 -2.25 -6.37
CA ARG A 58 3.97 -1.24 -5.87
C ARG A 58 5.32 -1.85 -5.48
N LEU A 59 5.31 -2.94 -4.70
CA LEU A 59 6.54 -3.64 -4.34
C LEU A 59 7.36 -4.08 -5.56
N ASN A 60 6.70 -4.65 -6.59
CA ASN A 60 7.40 -5.07 -7.79
C ASN A 60 8.12 -3.89 -8.48
N ARG A 61 7.46 -2.72 -8.61
CA ARG A 61 8.08 -1.54 -9.23
C ARG A 61 9.31 -1.05 -8.46
N VAL A 62 9.26 -1.12 -7.13
CA VAL A 62 10.35 -0.63 -6.28
C VAL A 62 11.49 -1.64 -6.11
N CYS A 63 11.16 -2.95 -6.14
CA CYS A 63 12.10 -4.06 -5.96
C CYS A 63 12.76 -4.55 -7.26
N GLU A 64 12.26 -4.19 -8.45
CA GLU A 64 12.95 -4.49 -9.71
C GLU A 64 14.36 -3.88 -9.68
N LYS A 65 15.36 -4.77 -9.61
CA LYS A 65 16.78 -4.42 -9.77
C LYS A 65 17.00 -4.09 -11.24
N ILE A 66 17.53 -2.89 -11.51
CA ILE A 66 18.19 -2.58 -12.79
C ILE A 66 19.36 -3.53 -12.98
#